data_AF-A0A6I7XCH0-F1
#
_entry.id   AF-A0A6I7XCH0-F1
#
_cell.length_a   1.000
_cell.length_b   1.000
_cell.length_c   1.000
_cell.angle_alpha   90.00
_cell.angle_beta   90.00
_cell.angle_gamma   90.00
#
_symmetry.space_group_name_H-M   'P 1'
#
loop_
_entity.id
_entity.type
_entity.pdbx_description
1 polymer ?
#
loop_
_entity_poly.entity_id
_entity_poly.type
_entity_poly.pdbx_seq_one_letter_code
_entity_poly.pdbx_strand_id
1 'polypeptide(L)'
;MENESKSFVVTVTPITESSDLTIQNDQTNTKKEIQTPDKRLVPSKTAKLSPAVLLKLNTLKPFIQEQEGMDKTSINNIIDMLVEHYVDSQLVNRHSKAYKDMYKRLYETLENK
;
A
#
# COMPACT_ATOMS: atom_id res chain seq x y z
N MET A 1 -18.46 28.24 -69.72
CA MET A 1 -18.78 27.49 -68.49
C MET A 1 -17.51 27.54 -67.67
N GLU A 2 -17.41 28.53 -66.79
CA GLU A 2 -16.18 28.86 -66.06
C GLU A 2 -16.41 28.60 -64.57
N ASN A 3 -15.44 27.92 -63.97
CA ASN A 3 -15.45 27.30 -62.66
C ASN A 3 -14.78 28.22 -61.63
N GLU A 4 -15.58 28.84 -60.76
CA GLU A 4 -15.03 29.61 -59.64
C GLU A 4 -14.55 28.71 -58.51
N SER A 5 -13.24 28.68 -58.29
CA SER A 5 -12.62 28.04 -57.12
C SER A 5 -12.41 29.10 -56.05
N LYS A 6 -13.17 29.04 -54.94
CA LYS A 6 -13.00 29.91 -53.78
C LYS A 6 -11.83 29.40 -52.92
N SER A 7 -10.77 30.17 -52.82
CA SER A 7 -9.66 29.90 -51.89
C SER A 7 -9.99 30.43 -50.49
N PHE A 8 -9.73 29.61 -49.46
CA PHE A 8 -9.87 30.01 -48.06
C PHE A 8 -8.48 30.28 -47.50
N VAL A 9 -8.24 31.49 -47.01
CA VAL A 9 -6.97 31.87 -46.37
C VAL A 9 -7.08 31.57 -44.88
N VAL A 10 -6.31 30.60 -44.39
CA VAL A 10 -6.23 30.27 -42.96
C VAL A 10 -5.09 31.08 -42.34
N THR A 11 -5.43 32.04 -41.49
CA THR A 11 -4.47 32.79 -40.68
C THR A 11 -4.20 32.03 -39.38
N VAL A 12 -2.93 31.63 -39.19
CA VAL A 12 -2.45 31.05 -37.93
C VAL A 12 -1.88 32.17 -37.05
N THR A 13 -2.53 32.39 -35.90
CA THR A 13 -2.02 33.28 -34.85
C THR A 13 -1.01 32.50 -34.00
N PRO A 14 0.20 33.02 -33.73
CA PRO A 14 1.14 32.36 -32.83
C PRO A 14 0.66 32.44 -31.37
N ILE A 15 0.81 31.33 -30.64
CA ILE A 15 0.49 31.23 -29.22
C ILE A 15 1.69 31.74 -28.44
N THR A 16 1.54 32.84 -27.71
CA THR A 16 2.56 33.36 -26.80
C THR A 16 2.61 32.49 -25.55
N GLU A 17 3.70 31.76 -25.33
CA GLU A 17 4.00 31.15 -24.02
C GLU A 17 4.26 32.27 -23.00
N SER A 18 3.26 32.59 -22.19
CA SER A 18 3.44 33.37 -20.97
C SER A 18 3.56 32.37 -19.81
N SER A 19 4.80 31.99 -19.52
CA SER A 19 5.14 31.26 -18.30
C SER A 19 5.28 32.25 -17.17
N ASP A 20 4.19 32.49 -16.44
CA ASP A 20 4.28 33.02 -15.07
C ASP A 20 3.05 32.60 -14.27
N LEU A 21 3.08 31.34 -13.82
CA LEU A 21 2.32 30.92 -12.65
C LEU A 21 3.35 30.60 -11.56
N THR A 22 3.66 31.62 -10.79
CA THR A 22 4.30 31.49 -9.48
C THR A 22 3.38 30.63 -8.61
N ILE A 23 3.69 29.33 -8.53
CA ILE A 23 3.11 28.43 -7.54
C ILE A 23 3.61 28.94 -6.19
N GLN A 24 2.75 29.68 -5.49
CA GLN A 24 2.93 29.94 -4.07
C GLN A 24 2.93 28.58 -3.38
N ASN A 25 4.14 28.14 -3.04
CA ASN A 25 4.39 26.99 -2.20
C ASN A 25 3.90 27.34 -0.79
N ASP A 26 2.59 27.23 -0.57
CA ASP A 26 2.02 27.09 0.76
C ASP A 26 2.50 25.76 1.33
N GLN A 27 3.73 25.78 1.83
CA GLN A 27 4.22 24.87 2.85
C GLN A 27 3.39 25.10 4.11
N THR A 28 2.14 24.68 4.07
CA THR A 28 1.45 24.24 5.27
C THR A 28 2.24 23.03 5.74
N ASN A 29 3.08 23.33 6.74
CA ASN A 29 3.93 22.43 7.48
C ASN A 29 3.04 21.36 8.12
N THR A 30 2.62 20.39 7.30
CA THR A 30 2.03 19.15 7.78
C THR A 30 3.21 18.43 8.39
N LYS A 31 3.44 18.76 9.66
CA LYS A 31 4.32 18.09 10.59
C LYS A 31 4.13 16.61 10.28
N LYS A 32 5.06 16.00 9.54
CA LYS A 32 5.13 14.55 9.39
C LYS A 32 5.26 14.09 10.82
N GLU A 33 4.14 13.69 11.40
CA GLU A 33 4.10 13.01 12.67
C GLU A 33 5.08 11.87 12.45
N ILE A 34 6.24 11.97 13.09
CA ILE A 34 7.22 10.91 13.10
C ILE A 34 6.48 9.82 13.85
N GLN A 35 5.74 8.99 13.10
CA GLN A 35 5.02 7.86 13.65
C GLN A 35 6.11 7.04 14.32
N THR A 36 6.14 7.10 15.63
CA THR A 36 7.07 6.30 16.40
C THR A 36 6.76 4.85 16.01
N PRO A 37 7.74 4.10 15.49
CA PRO A 37 7.50 2.75 15.02
C PRO A 37 6.85 1.96 16.16
N ASP A 38 5.69 1.40 15.89
CA ASP A 38 4.88 0.74 16.89
C ASP A 38 5.70 -0.35 17.58
N LYS A 39 5.93 -0.20 18.88
CA LYS A 39 6.78 -1.10 19.67
C LYS A 39 6.26 -2.54 19.69
N ARG A 40 4.98 -2.77 19.34
CA ARG A 40 4.39 -4.11 19.19
C ARG A 40 4.77 -4.80 17.88
N LEU A 41 5.14 -4.04 16.86
CA LEU A 41 5.68 -4.56 15.61
C LEU A 41 7.17 -4.92 15.73
N VAL A 42 7.82 -4.45 16.80
CA VAL A 42 9.18 -4.87 17.16
C VAL A 42 9.12 -6.33 17.63
N PRO A 43 9.94 -7.23 17.07
CA PRO A 43 9.96 -8.63 17.48
C PRO A 43 10.22 -8.78 18.98
N SER A 44 9.18 -9.08 19.76
CA SER A 44 9.29 -9.52 21.15
C SER A 44 9.19 -11.05 21.19
N LYS A 45 9.96 -11.68 22.10
CA LYS A 45 10.14 -13.13 22.31
C LYS A 45 9.42 -14.02 21.28
N THR A 46 10.17 -14.55 20.31
CA THR A 46 9.65 -15.43 19.24
C THR A 46 8.73 -16.51 19.80
N ALA A 47 7.47 -16.53 19.37
CA ALA A 47 6.56 -17.62 19.66
C ALA A 47 7.19 -18.93 19.14
N LYS A 48 7.23 -19.97 19.99
CA LYS A 48 7.80 -21.27 19.60
C LYS A 48 6.83 -21.95 18.62
N LEU A 49 7.19 -21.96 17.34
CA LEU A 49 6.51 -22.73 16.31
C LEU A 49 7.00 -24.18 16.32
N SER A 50 6.12 -25.13 15.98
CA SER A 50 6.54 -26.52 15.83
C SER A 50 7.48 -26.68 14.63
N PRO A 51 8.39 -27.69 14.63
CA PRO A 51 9.34 -27.88 13.54
C PRO A 51 8.69 -28.01 12.17
N ALA A 52 7.54 -28.71 12.09
CA ALA A 52 6.80 -28.88 10.85
C ALA A 52 6.21 -27.57 10.31
N VAL A 53 5.74 -26.67 11.20
CA VAL A 53 5.21 -25.36 10.79
C VAL A 53 6.34 -24.46 10.31
N LEU A 54 7.47 -24.43 11.03
CA LEU A 54 8.65 -23.68 10.62
C LEU A 54 9.20 -24.16 9.27
N LEU A 55 9.21 -25.48 9.02
CA LEU A 55 9.61 -26.05 7.74
C LEU A 55 8.72 -25.52 6.61
N LYS A 56 7.39 -25.59 6.76
CA LYS A 56 6.44 -25.06 5.76
C LYS A 56 6.69 -23.58 5.45
N LEU A 57 6.89 -22.75 6.47
CA LEU A 57 7.12 -21.32 6.30
C LEU A 57 8.46 -21.03 5.59
N ASN A 58 9.52 -21.76 5.95
CA ASN A 58 10.82 -21.63 5.28
C ASN A 58 10.78 -22.12 3.83
N THR A 59 10.03 -23.19 3.55
CA THR A 59 9.82 -23.69 2.18
C THR A 59 9.03 -22.69 1.35
N LEU A 60 8.05 -22.00 1.94
CA LEU A 60 7.23 -21.01 1.24
C LEU A 60 7.98 -19.70 0.93
N LYS A 61 8.95 -19.35 1.78
CA LYS A 61 9.71 -18.09 1.70
C LYS A 61 10.23 -17.72 0.29
N PRO A 62 10.98 -18.57 -0.44
CA PRO A 62 11.52 -18.19 -1.75
C PRO A 62 10.41 -17.85 -2.77
N PHE A 63 9.28 -18.56 -2.73
CA PHE A 63 8.16 -18.31 -3.64
C PHE A 63 7.51 -16.95 -3.38
N ILE A 64 7.36 -16.56 -2.11
CA ILE A 64 6.84 -15.24 -1.75
C ILE A 64 7.81 -14.13 -2.17
N GLN A 65 9.13 -14.33 -1.96
CA GLN A 65 10.13 -13.34 -2.34
C GLN A 65 10.15 -13.10 -3.84
N GLU A 66 10.05 -14.16 -4.63
CA GLU A 66 9.97 -14.09 -6.08
C GLU A 66 8.67 -13.43 -6.55
N GLN A 67 7.52 -13.84 -5.99
CA GLN A 67 6.21 -13.34 -6.41
C GLN A 67 6.00 -11.85 -6.05
N GLU A 68 6.34 -11.47 -4.83
CA GLU A 68 6.11 -10.10 -4.31
C GLU A 68 7.28 -9.15 -4.62
N GLY A 69 8.34 -9.63 -5.28
CA GLY A 69 9.52 -8.83 -5.60
C GLY A 69 10.26 -8.29 -4.37
N MET A 70 10.24 -9.03 -3.25
CA MET A 70 10.78 -8.58 -1.97
C MET A 70 12.19 -9.15 -1.71
N ASP A 71 13.16 -8.27 -1.48
CA ASP A 71 14.55 -8.66 -1.16
C ASP A 71 14.66 -9.51 0.13
N LYS A 72 13.79 -9.24 1.12
CA LYS A 72 13.78 -9.93 2.41
C LYS A 72 12.36 -10.09 2.92
N THR A 73 11.98 -11.33 3.18
CA THR A 73 10.71 -11.66 3.85
C THR A 73 11.00 -12.31 5.20
N SER A 74 10.43 -11.73 6.27
CA SER A 74 10.49 -12.29 7.62
C SER A 74 9.36 -13.31 7.84
N ILE A 75 9.51 -14.21 8.82
CA ILE A 75 8.43 -15.14 9.21
C ILE A 75 7.17 -14.38 9.62
N ASN A 76 7.31 -13.23 10.29
CA ASN A 76 6.16 -12.41 10.68
C ASN A 76 5.42 -11.88 9.46
N ASN A 77 6.13 -11.41 8.44
CA ASN A 77 5.52 -10.90 7.20
C ASN A 77 4.76 -12.03 6.48
N ILE A 78 5.33 -13.24 6.43
CA ILE A 78 4.67 -14.40 5.82
C ILE A 78 3.39 -14.74 6.58
N ILE A 79 3.44 -14.78 7.92
CA ILE A 79 2.27 -15.10 8.74
C ILE A 79 1.19 -14.03 8.57
N ASP A 80 1.57 -12.75 8.61
CA ASP A 80 0.65 -11.62 8.46
C ASP A 80 -0.09 -11.69 7.12
N MET A 81 0.65 -11.82 6.02
CA MET A 81 0.10 -11.99 4.68
C MET A 81 -0.83 -13.21 4.58
N LEU A 82 -0.45 -14.35 5.15
CA LEU A 82 -1.29 -15.56 5.13
C LEU A 82 -2.59 -15.38 5.92
N VAL A 83 -2.52 -14.70 7.07
CA VAL A 83 -3.69 -14.41 7.90
C VAL A 83 -4.62 -13.42 7.21
N GLU A 84 -4.09 -12.32 6.68
CA GLU A 84 -4.86 -11.33 5.93
C GLU A 84 -5.53 -11.95 4.72
N HIS A 85 -4.78 -12.73 3.91
CA HIS A 85 -5.34 -13.43 2.76
C HIS A 85 -6.46 -14.39 3.16
N TYR A 86 -6.32 -15.14 4.26
CA TYR A 86 -7.38 -16.04 4.72
C TYR A 86 -8.63 -15.27 5.16
N VAL A 87 -8.46 -14.16 5.89
CA VAL A 87 -9.57 -13.32 6.36
C VAL A 87 -10.30 -12.68 5.19
N ASP A 88 -9.59 -12.22 4.17
CA ASP A 88 -10.18 -11.50 3.05
C ASP A 88 -10.77 -12.43 1.98
N SER A 89 -10.15 -13.59 1.74
CA SER A 89 -10.59 -14.51 0.69
C SER A 89 -11.53 -15.63 1.16
N GLN A 90 -11.42 -16.08 2.42
CA GLN A 90 -12.13 -17.28 2.89
C GLN A 90 -13.24 -16.99 3.91
N LEU A 91 -13.20 -15.86 4.62
CA LEU A 91 -14.24 -15.53 5.59
C LEU A 91 -15.40 -14.76 4.93
N VAL A 92 -16.61 -15.29 5.06
CA VAL A 92 -17.85 -14.61 4.65
C VAL A 92 -17.97 -13.27 5.38
N ASN A 93 -18.43 -12.20 4.69
CA ASN A 93 -18.42 -10.80 5.12
C ASN A 93 -18.68 -10.51 6.61
N ARG A 94 -19.61 -11.23 7.25
CA ARG A 94 -19.89 -11.05 8.70
C ARG A 94 -18.73 -11.54 9.58
N HIS A 95 -18.12 -12.66 9.23
CA HIS A 95 -17.01 -13.25 9.97
C HIS A 95 -15.71 -12.47 9.76
N SER A 96 -15.42 -12.01 8.54
CA SER A 96 -14.24 -11.16 8.30
C SER A 96 -14.35 -9.84 9.05
N LYS A 97 -15.53 -9.20 9.06
CA LYS A 97 -15.78 -7.99 9.86
C LYS A 97 -15.62 -8.25 11.37
N ALA A 98 -16.22 -9.32 11.88
CA ALA A 98 -16.10 -9.66 13.30
C ALA A 98 -14.65 -9.92 13.72
N TYR A 99 -13.86 -10.61 12.87
CA TYR A 99 -12.43 -10.80 13.10
C TYR A 99 -11.68 -9.47 13.18
N LYS A 100 -11.87 -8.58 12.19
CA LYS A 100 -11.20 -7.28 12.13
C LYS A 100 -11.55 -6.40 13.33
N ASP A 101 -12.84 -6.36 13.72
CA ASP A 101 -13.31 -5.62 14.89
C ASP A 101 -12.71 -6.17 16.20
N MET A 102 -12.61 -7.50 16.33
CA MET A 102 -12.01 -8.15 17.50
C MET A 102 -10.51 -7.88 17.59
N TYR A 103 -9.78 -8.08 16.49
CA TYR A 103 -8.34 -7.80 16.42
C TYR A 103 -8.04 -6.36 16.80
N LYS A 104 -8.80 -5.39 16.24
CA LYS A 104 -8.65 -3.97 16.57
C LYS A 104 -8.77 -3.69 18.08
N ARG A 105 -9.82 -4.18 18.74
CA ARG A 105 -10.02 -3.98 20.19
C ARG A 105 -8.91 -4.60 21.04
N LEU A 106 -8.49 -5.82 20.68
CA LEU A 106 -7.39 -6.50 21.38
C LEU A 106 -6.09 -5.74 21.19
N TYR A 107 -5.84 -5.23 19.99
CA TYR A 107 -4.65 -4.44 19.66
C TYR A 107 -4.60 -3.15 20.49
N GLU A 108 -5.68 -2.38 20.53
CA GLU A 108 -5.81 -1.16 21.34
C GLU A 108 -5.59 -1.43 22.85
N THR A 109 -5.96 -2.63 23.33
CA THR A 109 -5.73 -3.01 24.74
C THR A 109 -4.25 -3.30 25.04
N LEU A 110 -3.44 -3.63 24.04
CA LEU A 110 -2.00 -3.84 24.20
C LEU A 110 -1.21 -2.54 24.42
N GLU A 111 -1.78 -1.37 24.07
CA GLU A 111 -1.18 -0.05 24.33
C GLU A 111 -1.30 0.38 25.80
N ASN A 112 -2.30 -0.13 26.52
CA ASN A 112 -2.68 0.33 27.86
C ASN A 112 -1.97 -0.45 28.99
N LYS A 113 -0.83 -1.07 28.73
CA LYS A 113 -0.11 -1.95 29.67
C LYS A 113 1.36 -1.58 29.78
#